data_AF-A0A3E0TNX0-F1
#
_entry.id   AF-A0A3E0TNX0-F1
#
_cell.length_a   1.000
_cell.length_b   1.000
_cell.length_c   1.000
_cell.angle_alpha   90.00
_cell.angle_beta   90.00
_cell.angle_gamma   90.00
#
_symmetry.space_group_name_H-M   'P 1'
#
loop_
_entity.id
_entity.type
_entity.pdbx_description
1 polymer ?
#
loop_
_entity_poly.entity_id
_entity_poly.type
_entity_poly.pdbx_seq_one_letter_code
_entity_poly.pdbx_strand_id
1 'polypeptide(L)'
;MATEIDQISQVAKEATQVANAFRLGHDAHAGALYAEFIDLFTALLSTHGLTDNQAFHDLLNIMIDAHVKGDKLFLADILQHDIPVILRQHIS
;
A
#
# COMPACT_ATOMS: atom_id res chain seq x y z
N MET A 1 -14.19 -18.42 -0.37
CA MET A 1 -14.20 -17.00 0.02
C MET A 1 -12.97 -16.81 0.88
N ALA A 2 -12.01 -16.00 0.44
CA ALA A 2 -10.89 -15.62 1.31
C ALA A 2 -11.46 -14.81 2.48
N THR A 3 -10.97 -15.03 3.69
CA THR A 3 -11.39 -14.24 4.85
C THR A 3 -10.81 -12.82 4.74
N GLU A 4 -11.43 -11.83 5.39
CA GLU A 4 -10.95 -10.43 5.36
C GLU A 4 -9.50 -10.33 5.87
N ILE A 5 -9.17 -11.17 6.86
CA ILE A 5 -7.81 -11.35 7.39
C ILE A 5 -6.83 -11.79 6.29
N ASP A 6 -7.25 -12.69 5.39
CA ASP A 6 -6.41 -13.16 4.28
C ASP A 6 -6.15 -12.02 3.28
N GLN A 7 -7.16 -11.18 3.01
CA GLN A 7 -7.03 -10.06 2.09
C GLN A 7 -6.09 -8.98 2.63
N ILE A 8 -6.23 -8.59 3.90
CA ILE A 8 -5.33 -7.63 4.56
C ILE A 8 -3.90 -8.18 4.59
N SER A 9 -3.74 -9.47 4.91
CA SER A 9 -2.43 -10.12 4.96
C SER A 9 -1.76 -10.16 3.58
N GLN A 10 -2.53 -10.38 2.51
CA GLN A 10 -2.03 -10.32 1.14
C GLN A 10 -1.56 -8.92 0.77
N VAL A 11 -2.35 -7.87 1.06
CA VAL A 11 -1.93 -6.48 0.81
C VAL A 11 -0.68 -6.11 1.59
N ALA A 12 -0.59 -6.49 2.87
CA ALA A 12 0.58 -6.21 3.70
C ALA A 12 1.85 -6.92 3.17
N LYS A 13 1.70 -8.13 2.63
CA LYS A 13 2.79 -8.87 2.00
C LYS A 13 3.29 -8.17 0.74
N GLU A 14 2.40 -7.76 -0.16
CA GLU A 14 2.76 -7.02 -1.36
C GLU A 14 3.44 -5.68 -1.01
N ALA A 15 2.88 -4.94 -0.04
CA ALA A 15 3.48 -3.69 0.43
C ALA A 15 4.91 -3.88 0.96
N THR A 16 5.16 -4.99 1.67
CA THR A 16 6.50 -5.36 2.15
C THR A 16 7.46 -5.68 0.99
N GLN A 17 6.98 -6.35 -0.06
CA GLN A 17 7.79 -6.66 -1.24
C GLN A 17 8.20 -5.39 -1.98
N VAL A 18 7.26 -4.46 -2.18
CA VAL A 18 7.54 -3.15 -2.76
C VAL A 18 8.56 -2.38 -1.92
N ALA A 19 8.34 -2.29 -0.60
CA ALA A 19 9.24 -1.60 0.32
C ALA A 19 10.67 -2.15 0.25
N ASN A 20 10.83 -3.47 0.22
CA ASN A 20 12.14 -4.11 0.06
C ASN A 20 12.78 -3.78 -1.28
N ALA A 21 12.02 -3.81 -2.38
CA ALA A 21 12.55 -3.47 -3.71
C ALA A 21 13.01 -2.01 -3.78
N PHE A 22 12.28 -1.07 -3.17
CA PHE A 22 12.69 0.33 -3.04
C PHE A 22 13.97 0.49 -2.23
N ARG A 23 14.10 -0.19 -1.07
CA ARG A 23 15.31 -0.12 -0.24
C ARG A 23 16.54 -0.70 -0.92
N LEU A 24 16.37 -1.71 -1.77
CA LEU A 24 17.45 -2.32 -2.55
C LEU A 24 17.82 -1.50 -3.80
N GLY A 25 17.08 -0.44 -4.14
CA GLY A 25 17.32 0.37 -5.33
C GLY A 25 16.96 -0.33 -6.64
N HIS A 26 16.08 -1.34 -6.60
CA HIS A 26 15.65 -2.08 -7.79
C HIS A 26 14.52 -1.34 -8.52
N ASP A 27 14.81 -0.15 -9.05
CA ASP A 27 13.80 0.83 -9.49
C ASP A 27 12.74 0.30 -10.45
N ALA A 28 13.14 -0.38 -11.53
CA ALA A 28 12.18 -0.92 -12.50
C ALA A 28 11.29 -2.00 -11.89
N HIS A 29 11.87 -2.88 -11.06
CA HIS A 29 11.14 -3.94 -10.39
C HIS A 29 10.22 -3.38 -9.29
N ALA A 30 10.70 -2.40 -8.51
CA ALA A 30 9.93 -1.73 -7.49
C ALA A 30 8.74 -0.97 -8.10
N GLY A 31 8.93 -0.33 -9.26
CA GLY A 31 7.84 0.32 -9.99
C GLY A 31 6.75 -0.65 -10.44
N ALA A 32 7.14 -1.83 -10.95
CA ALA A 32 6.18 -2.87 -11.33
C ALA A 32 5.40 -3.40 -10.12
N LEU A 33 6.10 -3.77 -9.04
CA LEU A 33 5.46 -4.21 -7.79
C LEU A 33 4.56 -3.13 -7.20
N TYR A 34 4.96 -1.86 -7.28
CA TYR A 34 4.17 -0.76 -6.74
C TYR A 34 2.84 -0.58 -7.49
N ALA A 35 2.84 -0.73 -8.82
CA ALA A 35 1.61 -0.70 -9.61
C ALA A 35 0.67 -1.86 -9.21
N GLU A 36 1.21 -3.09 -9.10
CA GLU A 36 0.44 -4.26 -8.67
C GLU A 36 -0.15 -4.08 -7.25
N PHE A 37 0.64 -3.50 -6.35
CA PHE A 37 0.18 -3.15 -5.00
C PHE A 37 -0.96 -2.13 -5.03
N ILE A 38 -0.88 -1.06 -5.84
CA ILE A 38 -1.94 -0.05 -5.93
C ILE A 38 -3.24 -0.65 -6.46
N ASP A 39 -3.17 -1.53 -7.46
CA ASP A 39 -4.34 -2.24 -7.99
C ASP A 39 -4.98 -3.12 -6.91
N LEU A 40 -4.19 -3.90 -6.18
CA LEU A 40 -4.68 -4.75 -5.09
C LEU A 40 -5.28 -3.91 -3.94
N PHE A 41 -4.61 -2.82 -3.56
CA PHE A 41 -5.02 -1.95 -2.47
C PHE A 41 -6.33 -1.24 -2.80
N THR A 42 -6.45 -0.66 -3.99
CA THR A 42 -7.68 0.00 -4.44
C THR A 42 -8.86 -0.98 -4.56
N ALA A 43 -8.61 -2.21 -5.03
CA ALA A 43 -9.63 -3.26 -5.05
C ALA A 43 -10.10 -3.64 -3.64
N LEU A 44 -9.18 -3.72 -2.66
CA LEU A 44 -9.53 -3.96 -1.26
C LEU A 44 -10.41 -2.83 -0.72
N LEU A 45 -10.01 -1.57 -0.90
CA LEU A 45 -10.78 -0.41 -0.44
C LEU A 45 -12.18 -0.38 -1.07
N SER A 46 -12.29 -0.68 -2.37
CA SER A 46 -13.59 -0.76 -3.05
C SER A 46 -14.47 -1.88 -2.51
N THR A 47 -13.89 -3.04 -2.18
CA THR A 47 -14.63 -4.19 -1.63
C THR A 47 -15.27 -3.86 -0.28
N HIS A 48 -14.58 -3.04 0.52
CA HIS A 48 -15.00 -2.66 1.87
C HIS A 48 -15.71 -1.30 1.93
N GLY A 49 -16.00 -0.66 0.79
CA GLY A 49 -16.66 0.65 0.75
C GLY A 49 -15.83 1.79 1.36
N LEU A 50 -14.50 1.65 1.35
CA LEU A 50 -13.54 2.60 1.93
C LEU A 50 -12.98 3.58 0.91
N THR A 51 -13.48 3.59 -0.33
CA THR A 51 -13.02 4.49 -1.39
C THR A 51 -13.22 5.96 -1.06
N ASP A 52 -14.25 6.31 -0.29
CA ASP A 52 -14.53 7.70 0.11
C ASP A 52 -13.97 8.05 1.50
N ASN A 53 -13.21 7.14 2.12
CA ASN A 53 -12.68 7.35 3.46
C ASN A 53 -11.49 8.31 3.43
N GLN A 54 -11.62 9.42 4.18
CA GLN A 54 -10.65 10.51 4.21
C GLN A 54 -9.24 10.05 4.60
N ALA A 55 -9.11 9.10 5.53
CA ALA A 55 -7.80 8.63 5.98
C ALA A 55 -7.03 7.93 4.86
N PHE A 56 -7.73 7.17 4.00
CA PHE A 56 -7.12 6.54 2.83
C PHE A 56 -6.81 7.54 1.72
N HIS A 57 -7.65 8.57 1.53
CA HIS A 57 -7.34 9.67 0.61
C HIS A 57 -6.07 10.44 1.03
N ASP A 58 -5.96 10.79 2.31
CA ASP A 58 -4.80 11.49 2.84
C ASP A 58 -3.52 10.64 2.69
N LEU A 59 -3.62 9.34 2.98
CA LEU A 59 -2.52 8.40 2.82
C LEU A 59 -2.06 8.28 1.36
N LEU A 60 -3.01 8.12 0.42
CA LEU A 60 -2.70 8.05 -1.01
C LEU A 60 -2.03 9.35 -1.50
N ASN A 61 -2.50 10.51 -1.04
CA ASN A 61 -1.87 11.79 -1.39
C ASN A 61 -0.42 11.88 -0.91
N ILE A 62 -0.14 11.44 0.33
CA ILE A 62 1.23 11.38 0.87
C ILE A 62 2.10 10.43 0.04
N MET A 63 1.59 9.25 -0.32
CA MET A 63 2.30 8.28 -1.13
C MET A 63 2.61 8.79 -2.54
N ILE A 64 1.65 9.49 -3.18
CA ILE A 64 1.82 10.11 -4.49
C ILE A 64 2.90 11.21 -4.41
N ASP A 65 2.84 12.08 -3.40
CA ASP A 65 3.84 13.13 -3.22
C ASP A 65 5.25 12.56 -2.99
N ALA A 66 5.37 11.53 -2.15
CA ALA A 66 6.63 10.81 -1.94
C ALA A 66 7.16 10.18 -3.24
N HIS A 67 6.29 9.54 -4.02
CA HIS A 67 6.65 8.93 -5.29
C HIS A 67 7.13 9.96 -6.31
N VAL A 68 6.41 11.08 -6.47
CA VAL A 68 6.78 12.18 -7.37
C VAL A 68 8.11 12.82 -6.99
N LYS A 69 8.38 12.97 -5.69
CA LYS A 69 9.66 13.48 -5.18
C LYS A 69 10.80 12.47 -5.27
N GLY A 70 10.51 11.21 -5.61
CA GLY A 70 11.48 10.13 -5.63
C GLY A 70 11.93 9.68 -4.22
N ASP A 71 11.16 9.99 -3.18
CA ASP A 71 11.45 9.60 -1.79
C ASP A 71 11.03 8.15 -1.54
N LYS A 72 11.79 7.23 -2.13
CA LYS A 72 11.52 5.79 -2.10
C LYS A 72 11.65 5.18 -0.71
N LEU A 73 12.52 5.75 0.14
CA LEU A 73 12.71 5.23 1.50
C LEU A 73 11.53 5.61 2.39
N PHE A 74 11.04 6.84 2.28
CA PHE A 74 9.82 7.25 2.96
C PHE A 74 8.60 6.46 2.45
N LEU A 75 8.49 6.26 1.14
CA LEU A 75 7.42 5.43 0.56
C LEU A 75 7.49 3.98 1.08
N ALA A 76 8.69 3.42 1.23
CA ALA A 76 8.89 2.10 1.82
C ALA A 76 8.46 2.05 3.30
N ASP A 77 8.68 3.11 4.08
CA ASP A 77 8.23 3.18 5.48
C ASP A 77 6.69 3.16 5.56
N ILE A 78 6.00 3.96 4.73
CA ILE A 78 4.53 3.99 4.66
C ILE A 78 3.97 2.61 4.31
N LEU A 79 4.51 1.98 3.27
CA LEU A 79 4.07 0.67 2.79
C LEU A 79 4.23 -0.42 3.86
N GLN A 80 5.36 -0.41 4.56
CA GLN A 80 5.71 -1.47 5.51
C GLN A 80 5.03 -1.30 6.87
N HIS A 81 4.77 -0.06 7.30
CA HIS A 81 4.33 0.23 8.68
C HIS A 81 2.93 0.84 8.76
N ASP A 82 2.58 1.78 7.89
CA ASP A 82 1.33 2.53 8.03
C ASP A 82 0.16 1.80 7.37
N ILE A 83 0.34 1.29 6.14
CA ILE A 83 -0.70 0.58 5.39
C ILE A 83 -1.28 -0.62 6.18
N PRO A 84 -0.48 -1.53 6.75
CA PRO A 84 -1.04 -2.67 7.48
C PRO A 84 -1.76 -2.27 8.78
N VAL A 85 -1.35 -1.17 9.40
CA VAL A 85 -1.98 -0.67 10.63
C VAL A 85 -3.32 -0.04 10.32
N ILE A 86 -3.37 0.87 9.34
CA ILE A 86 -4.60 1.60 8.99
C ILE A 86 -5.67 0.67 8.42
N LEU A 87 -5.29 -0.36 7.66
CA LEU A 87 -6.23 -1.36 7.15
C LEU A 87 -6.92 -2.13 8.29
N ARG A 88 -6.16 -2.59 9.29
CA ARG A 88 -6.70 -3.30 10.45
C ARG A 88 -7.61 -2.43 11.34
N GLN A 89 -7.46 -1.12 11.29
CA GLN A 89 -8.33 -0.18 12.02
C GLN A 89 -9.68 0.04 11.35
N HIS A 90 -9.78 -0.19 10.04
CA HIS A 90 -10.97 0.14 9.24
C HIS A 90 -11.68 -1.08 8.67
N ILE A 91 -10.97 -2.20 8.52
CA ILE A 91 -11.50 -3.49 8.08
C ILE A 91 -11.38 -4.42 9.29
N SER A 92 -12.50 -4.70 9.95
CA SER A 92 -12.61 -5.50 11.19
C SER A 92 -13.68 -6.56 11.06
#